data_AF-A0A2T9YL89-F1
#
_entry.id   AF-A0A2T9YL89-F1
#
_cell.length_a   1.000
_cell.length_b   1.000
_cell.length_c   1.000
_cell.angle_alpha   90.00
_cell.angle_beta   90.00
_cell.angle_gamma   90.00
#
_symmetry.space_group_name_H-M   'P 1'
#
loop_
_entity.id
_entity.type
_entity.pdbx_description
1 polymer ?
#
loop_
_entity_poly.entity_id
_entity_poly.type
_entity_poly.pdbx_seq_one_letter_code
_entity_poly.pdbx_strand_id
1 'polypeptide(L)'
;MISRTLRLALTTNGFKVPFLPKVFGAANHSAFIASSLRQHRTFSAAVPVLALKAKTIKAKPTKTKATKTKATKTVTRKPLKKKITKAVEQKKVRLQAKRTKILVAKKQEAKLNSSRAIVTPPSSHRVNGYTMFFSDFMTDLKSQNITLNIQECASRAKEAGAKWKTLSEAEKNSFEERARVLSEKKQKEHLDWWKNVDPAIIKLENKRRANLNSKLAESGKRKLKKLVNPLIPKKPATPFFLYINDMIKSGEKEESVSIIDFVSDLAKRWNLLSEFEKSKYVDLYKAKKAEIANSE
;
A
#
# COMPACT_ATOMS: atom_id res chain seq x y z
N MET A 1 -19.57 -38.18 43.46
CA MET A 1 -20.55 -37.35 42.73
C MET A 1 -19.79 -36.44 41.77
N ILE A 2 -20.07 -36.61 40.48
CA ILE A 2 -19.32 -36.07 39.34
C ILE A 2 -19.97 -34.74 38.96
N SER A 3 -19.25 -33.61 39.06
CA SER A 3 -19.71 -32.33 38.51
C SER A 3 -18.81 -31.87 37.39
N ARG A 4 -19.36 -32.01 36.18
CA ARG A 4 -18.79 -31.71 34.88
C ARG A 4 -18.46 -30.23 34.72
N THR A 5 -17.21 -29.94 34.39
CA THR A 5 -16.76 -28.68 33.78
C THR A 5 -17.22 -28.61 32.32
N LEU A 6 -18.15 -27.71 32.01
CA LEU A 6 -18.52 -27.36 30.64
C LEU A 6 -17.73 -26.11 30.19
N ARG A 7 -16.68 -26.35 29.40
CA ARG A 7 -16.07 -25.34 28.51
C ARG A 7 -16.97 -25.17 27.30
N LEU A 8 -17.55 -23.99 27.11
CA LEU A 8 -18.20 -23.61 25.85
C LEU A 8 -17.21 -22.86 24.96
N ALA A 9 -16.98 -23.45 23.78
CA ALA A 9 -16.08 -22.99 22.75
C ALA A 9 -16.68 -21.81 21.96
N LEU A 10 -15.90 -20.75 21.78
CA LEU A 10 -16.20 -19.67 20.84
C LEU A 10 -15.82 -20.12 19.42
N THR A 11 -16.80 -20.57 18.64
CA THR A 11 -16.63 -20.84 17.22
C THR A 11 -16.80 -19.55 16.40
N THR A 12 -15.72 -19.08 15.79
CA THR A 12 -15.71 -18.01 14.81
C THR A 12 -16.16 -18.53 13.45
N ASN A 13 -17.42 -18.31 13.07
CA ASN A 13 -17.88 -18.57 11.71
C ASN A 13 -18.09 -17.25 10.94
N GLY A 14 -17.22 -17.05 9.94
CA GLY A 14 -17.32 -15.97 8.98
C GLY A 14 -18.45 -16.24 7.98
N PHE A 15 -19.25 -15.20 7.72
CA PHE A 15 -20.27 -15.23 6.69
C PHE A 15 -19.88 -14.31 5.53
N LYS A 16 -19.65 -14.92 4.37
CA LYS A 16 -19.52 -14.29 3.05
C LYS A 16 -20.93 -13.92 2.56
N VAL A 17 -21.11 -12.68 2.12
CA VAL A 17 -22.35 -12.23 1.48
C VAL A 17 -22.25 -12.44 -0.03
N PRO A 18 -23.23 -13.09 -0.70
CA PRO A 18 -23.38 -13.01 -2.14
C PRO A 18 -24.14 -11.74 -2.54
N PHE A 19 -23.63 -11.06 -3.56
CA PHE A 19 -24.21 -9.86 -4.17
C PHE A 19 -25.25 -10.29 -5.22
N LEU A 20 -26.49 -9.83 -5.09
CA LEU A 20 -27.52 -9.94 -6.13
C LEU A 20 -27.96 -8.53 -6.58
N PRO A 21 -28.20 -8.33 -7.89
CA PRO A 21 -28.44 -7.01 -8.48
C PRO A 21 -29.90 -6.56 -8.29
N LYS A 22 -30.10 -5.26 -8.10
CA LYS A 22 -31.41 -4.61 -8.18
C LYS A 22 -31.87 -4.51 -9.64
N VAL A 23 -33.07 -5.00 -9.91
CA VAL A 23 -33.84 -4.75 -11.13
C VAL A 23 -35.05 -3.91 -10.76
N PHE A 24 -35.21 -2.76 -11.40
CA PHE A 24 -36.42 -1.96 -11.70
C PHE A 24 -35.85 -0.72 -12.44
N GLY A 25 -36.34 -0.19 -13.54
CA GLY A 25 -37.61 -0.25 -14.26
C GLY A 25 -37.66 1.08 -15.03
N ALA A 26 -38.02 1.04 -16.31
CA ALA A 26 -37.74 2.05 -17.35
C ALA A 26 -38.36 3.45 -17.15
N ALA A 27 -37.74 4.47 -17.76
CA ALA A 27 -38.36 5.27 -18.84
C ALA A 27 -37.44 6.40 -19.35
N ASN A 28 -37.59 6.67 -20.65
CA ASN A 28 -37.24 7.87 -21.43
C ASN A 28 -35.94 7.85 -22.24
N HIS A 29 -36.12 7.44 -23.49
CA HIS A 29 -35.23 7.58 -24.63
C HIS A 29 -35.05 9.05 -25.04
N SER A 30 -33.80 9.45 -25.30
CA SER A 30 -33.48 10.34 -26.41
C SER A 30 -32.14 9.89 -27.02
N ALA A 31 -32.16 9.69 -28.33
CA ALA A 31 -31.11 9.08 -29.10
C ALA A 31 -30.06 10.12 -29.51
N PHE A 32 -28.80 9.85 -29.22
CA PHE A 32 -27.66 10.38 -29.97
C PHE A 32 -26.63 9.26 -30.12
N ILE A 33 -26.65 8.59 -31.27
CA ILE A 33 -25.68 7.56 -31.64
C ILE A 33 -24.46 8.29 -32.21
N ALA A 34 -23.44 8.50 -31.38
CA ALA A 34 -22.09 8.83 -31.85
C ALA A 34 -21.29 7.52 -31.99
N SER A 35 -21.25 6.98 -33.20
CA SER A 35 -20.37 5.88 -33.60
C SER A 35 -18.91 6.32 -33.54
N SER A 36 -18.18 5.92 -32.48
CA SER A 36 -16.72 5.97 -32.45
C SER A 36 -16.17 4.55 -32.61
N LEU A 37 -15.85 4.19 -33.85
CA LEU A 37 -15.00 3.03 -34.15
C LEU A 37 -13.62 3.26 -33.53
N ARG A 38 -13.37 2.66 -32.37
CA ARG A 38 -12.02 2.57 -31.81
C ARG A 38 -11.31 1.41 -32.51
N GLN A 39 -10.56 1.71 -33.56
CA GLN A 39 -9.62 0.77 -34.15
C GLN A 39 -8.56 0.40 -33.10
N HIS A 40 -8.55 -0.87 -32.67
CA HIS A 40 -7.45 -1.42 -31.91
C HIS A 40 -6.25 -1.58 -32.85
N ARG A 41 -5.26 -0.71 -32.74
CA ARG A 41 -3.92 -0.94 -33.28
C ARG A 41 -3.28 -2.08 -32.49
N THR A 42 -3.31 -3.29 -33.04
CA THR A 42 -2.49 -4.41 -32.61
C THR A 42 -1.08 -4.22 -33.15
N PHE A 43 -0.13 -3.86 -32.29
CA PHE A 43 1.29 -3.98 -32.63
C PHE A 43 1.67 -5.46 -32.56
N SER A 44 1.71 -6.12 -33.72
CA SER A 44 2.32 -7.44 -33.88
C SER A 44 3.84 -7.27 -33.91
N ALA A 45 4.49 -7.53 -32.79
CA ALA A 45 5.94 -7.63 -32.72
C ALA A 45 6.36 -9.04 -33.12
N ALA A 46 6.66 -9.24 -34.41
CA ALA A 46 7.35 -10.43 -34.90
C ALA A 46 8.80 -10.41 -34.39
N VAL A 47 9.15 -11.33 -33.49
CA VAL A 47 10.54 -11.61 -33.14
C VAL A 47 11.07 -12.62 -34.16
N PRO A 48 12.12 -12.33 -34.94
CA PRO A 48 12.70 -13.31 -35.83
C PRO A 48 13.43 -14.37 -35.01
N VAL A 49 13.00 -15.64 -35.16
CA VAL A 49 13.71 -16.81 -34.67
C VAL A 49 14.96 -17.00 -35.54
N LEU A 50 16.14 -16.71 -34.97
CA LEU A 50 17.41 -17.09 -35.56
C LEU A 50 17.56 -18.61 -35.53
N ALA A 51 17.31 -19.24 -36.67
CA ALA A 51 17.57 -20.64 -36.92
C ALA A 51 19.09 -20.89 -36.98
N LEU A 52 19.62 -21.62 -35.99
CA LEU A 52 20.98 -22.16 -36.06
C LEU A 52 21.00 -23.36 -37.03
N LYS A 53 21.60 -23.14 -38.20
CA LYS A 53 21.91 -24.19 -39.18
C LYS A 53 22.86 -25.21 -38.56
N ALA A 54 22.41 -26.46 -38.44
CA ALA A 54 23.26 -27.61 -38.16
C ALA A 54 24.13 -27.91 -39.38
N LYS A 55 25.45 -27.79 -39.23
CA LYS A 55 26.43 -28.16 -40.25
C LYS A 55 26.69 -29.66 -40.14
N THR A 56 26.09 -30.42 -41.04
CA THR A 56 26.37 -31.83 -41.29
C THR A 56 27.77 -31.97 -41.91
N ILE A 57 28.70 -32.61 -41.19
CA ILE A 57 29.99 -33.03 -41.75
C ILE A 57 29.84 -34.50 -42.14
N LYS A 58 29.86 -34.73 -43.46
CA LYS A 58 29.92 -36.05 -44.10
C LYS A 58 31.25 -36.72 -43.74
N ALA A 59 31.19 -37.98 -43.30
CA ALA A 59 32.33 -38.87 -43.22
C ALA A 59 32.55 -39.58 -44.57
N LYS A 60 33.79 -39.60 -45.06
CA LYS A 60 34.29 -40.64 -45.98
C LYS A 60 35.70 -41.06 -45.54
N PRO A 61 36.08 -42.33 -45.75
CA PRO A 61 37.09 -43.03 -44.96
C PRO A 61 38.47 -42.99 -45.62
N THR A 62 39.52 -43.28 -44.85
CA THR A 62 40.69 -43.96 -45.41
C THR A 62 41.54 -44.59 -44.30
N LYS A 63 42.04 -45.77 -44.65
CA LYS A 63 42.75 -46.76 -43.86
C LYS A 63 44.11 -46.25 -43.38
N THR A 64 44.58 -46.72 -42.24
CA THR A 64 46.01 -46.96 -42.02
C THR A 64 46.21 -48.16 -41.10
N LYS A 65 47.17 -48.98 -41.50
CA LYS A 65 47.53 -50.29 -40.97
C LYS A 65 48.14 -50.20 -39.56
N ALA A 66 48.04 -51.35 -38.91
CA ALA A 66 48.60 -51.72 -37.62
C ALA A 66 50.08 -51.38 -37.42
N THR A 67 50.45 -51.11 -36.17
CA THR A 67 51.66 -51.68 -35.57
C THR A 67 51.50 -51.85 -34.05
N LYS A 68 52.03 -52.98 -33.58
CA LYS A 68 52.24 -53.49 -32.21
C LYS A 68 52.73 -52.38 -31.24
N THR A 69 52.59 -52.40 -29.91
CA THR A 69 52.88 -53.46 -28.94
C THR A 69 52.57 -52.96 -27.51
N LYS A 70 52.20 -53.91 -26.63
CA LYS A 70 52.49 -54.01 -25.18
C LYS A 70 51.86 -53.05 -24.15
N ALA A 71 51.48 -53.73 -23.06
CA ALA A 71 51.52 -53.36 -21.64
C ALA A 71 50.24 -52.77 -21.01
N THR A 72 49.48 -53.68 -20.39
CA THR A 72 49.08 -53.64 -18.98
C THR A 72 48.97 -52.27 -18.31
N LYS A 73 47.74 -51.90 -17.91
CA LYS A 73 47.43 -51.54 -16.52
C LYS A 73 45.92 -51.41 -16.32
N THR A 74 45.39 -52.37 -15.59
CA THR A 74 44.11 -52.33 -14.87
C THR A 74 44.16 -51.15 -13.88
N VAL A 75 43.75 -49.95 -14.30
CA VAL A 75 43.56 -48.82 -13.39
C VAL A 75 42.11 -48.81 -12.92
N THR A 76 41.96 -49.17 -11.66
CA THR A 76 40.74 -49.11 -10.86
C THR A 76 39.97 -47.79 -11.09
N ARG A 77 38.75 -47.89 -11.64
CA ARG A 77 37.77 -46.81 -11.90
C ARG A 77 37.16 -46.21 -10.60
N LYS A 78 37.96 -45.95 -9.57
CA LYS A 78 37.49 -45.46 -8.25
C LYS A 78 37.45 -43.92 -8.05
N PRO A 79 38.21 -43.04 -8.75
CA PRO A 79 38.20 -41.61 -8.42
C PRO A 79 37.08 -40.80 -9.10
N LEU A 80 36.50 -41.28 -10.21
CA LEU A 80 35.43 -40.57 -10.92
C LEU A 80 34.09 -40.61 -10.17
N LYS A 81 33.74 -41.75 -9.54
CA LYS A 81 32.47 -41.89 -8.80
C LYS A 81 32.36 -40.94 -7.61
N LYS A 82 33.46 -40.69 -6.87
CA LYS A 82 33.49 -39.73 -5.73
C LYS A 82 33.40 -38.26 -6.15
N LYS A 83 33.90 -37.88 -7.34
CA LYS A 83 33.74 -36.51 -7.88
C LYS A 83 32.31 -36.27 -8.40
N ILE A 84 31.70 -37.27 -9.03
CA ILE A 84 30.31 -37.20 -9.51
C ILE A 84 29.33 -37.09 -8.33
N THR A 85 29.53 -37.85 -7.24
CA THR A 85 28.65 -37.77 -6.06
C THR A 85 28.74 -36.42 -5.34
N LYS A 86 29.94 -35.85 -5.17
CA LYS A 86 30.10 -34.50 -4.59
C LYS A 86 29.47 -33.40 -5.46
N ALA A 87 29.59 -33.48 -6.78
CA ALA A 87 28.97 -32.53 -7.70
C ALA A 87 27.43 -32.63 -7.73
N VAL A 88 26.88 -33.84 -7.60
CA VAL A 88 25.43 -34.08 -7.49
C VAL A 88 24.90 -33.51 -6.17
N GLU A 89 25.63 -33.68 -5.07
CA GLU A 89 25.22 -33.15 -3.76
C GLU A 89 25.26 -31.61 -3.73
N GLN A 90 26.30 -30.98 -4.28
CA GLN A 90 26.37 -29.52 -4.44
C GLN A 90 25.24 -28.97 -5.33
N LYS A 91 24.87 -29.69 -6.41
CA LYS A 91 23.71 -29.32 -7.24
C LYS A 91 22.39 -29.43 -6.48
N LYS A 92 22.20 -30.46 -5.64
CA LYS A 92 21.00 -30.62 -4.80
C LYS A 92 20.90 -29.50 -3.76
N VAL A 93 21.97 -29.18 -3.05
CA VAL A 93 22.01 -28.07 -2.08
C VAL A 93 21.69 -26.74 -2.76
N ARG A 94 22.25 -26.48 -3.95
CA ARG A 94 21.93 -25.28 -4.74
C ARG A 94 20.48 -25.24 -5.18
N LEU A 95 19.88 -26.37 -5.57
CA LEU A 95 18.47 -26.46 -5.95
C LEU A 95 17.56 -26.22 -4.75
N GLN A 96 17.87 -26.79 -3.58
CA GLN A 96 17.15 -26.57 -2.33
C GLN A 96 17.20 -25.10 -1.92
N ALA A 97 18.38 -24.47 -1.96
CA ALA A 97 18.55 -23.04 -1.68
C ALA A 97 17.78 -22.15 -2.66
N LYS A 98 17.67 -22.54 -3.93
CA LYS A 98 16.81 -21.83 -4.91
C LYS A 98 15.32 -21.98 -4.56
N ARG A 99 14.88 -23.20 -4.22
CA ARG A 99 13.47 -23.47 -3.85
C ARG A 99 13.06 -22.72 -2.59
N THR A 100 13.92 -22.66 -1.57
CA THR A 100 13.64 -21.88 -0.36
C THR A 100 13.53 -20.39 -0.66
N LYS A 101 14.42 -19.83 -1.48
CA LYS A 101 14.34 -18.43 -1.93
C LYS A 101 13.03 -18.14 -2.68
N ILE A 102 12.62 -19.02 -3.61
CA ILE A 102 11.35 -18.89 -4.34
C ILE A 102 10.15 -18.94 -3.38
N LEU A 103 10.16 -19.86 -2.41
CA LEU A 103 9.07 -20.02 -1.46
C LEU A 103 8.97 -18.81 -0.51
N VAL A 104 10.11 -18.24 -0.09
CA VAL A 104 10.15 -17.00 0.68
C VAL A 104 9.62 -15.82 -0.14
N ALA A 105 10.03 -15.68 -1.39
CA ALA A 105 9.54 -14.63 -2.29
C ALA A 105 8.01 -14.74 -2.50
N LYS A 106 7.50 -15.94 -2.78
CA LYS A 106 6.06 -16.19 -2.93
C LYS A 106 5.27 -15.84 -1.67
N LYS A 107 5.79 -16.18 -0.48
CA LYS A 107 5.18 -15.79 0.80
C LYS A 107 5.18 -14.27 1.00
N GLN A 108 6.25 -13.58 0.63
CA GLN A 108 6.32 -12.11 0.70
C GLN A 108 5.35 -11.45 -0.27
N GLU A 109 5.27 -11.91 -1.51
CA GLU A 109 4.32 -11.44 -2.51
C GLU A 109 2.86 -11.67 -2.06
N ALA A 110 2.57 -12.83 -1.46
CA ALA A 110 1.26 -13.11 -0.90
C ALA A 110 0.88 -12.12 0.22
N LYS A 111 1.84 -11.75 1.09
CA LYS A 111 1.62 -10.70 2.11
C LYS A 111 1.40 -9.31 1.48
N LEU A 112 2.11 -8.99 0.40
CA LEU A 112 1.97 -7.71 -0.30
C LEU A 112 0.67 -7.59 -1.11
N ASN A 113 0.05 -8.71 -1.48
CA ASN A 113 -1.20 -8.73 -2.22
C ASN A 113 -2.41 -9.16 -1.35
N SER A 114 -2.21 -9.35 -0.04
CA SER A 114 -3.29 -9.71 0.87
C SER A 114 -4.19 -8.52 1.18
N SER A 115 -5.49 -8.80 1.31
CA SER A 115 -6.48 -7.81 1.77
C SER A 115 -6.22 -7.35 3.20
N ARG A 116 -5.76 -8.26 4.07
CA ARG A 116 -5.42 -7.99 5.47
C ARG A 116 -4.22 -7.03 5.59
N ALA A 117 -4.34 -6.04 6.47
CA ALA A 117 -3.26 -5.12 6.81
C ALA A 117 -2.15 -5.81 7.58
N ILE A 118 -0.91 -5.41 7.30
CA ILE A 118 0.29 -5.94 7.96
C ILE A 118 0.52 -5.22 9.27
N VAL A 119 0.27 -3.91 9.28
CA VAL A 119 0.26 -3.10 10.48
C VAL A 119 -0.84 -2.05 10.40
N THR A 120 -1.48 -1.79 11.53
CA THR A 120 -2.55 -0.79 11.67
C THR A 120 -2.16 0.19 12.77
N PRO A 121 -1.97 1.49 12.45
CA PRO A 121 -1.74 2.50 13.48
C PRO A 121 -2.97 2.64 14.39
N PRO A 122 -2.77 2.97 15.68
CA PRO A 122 -3.84 3.46 16.54
C PRO A 122 -4.55 4.67 15.92
N SER A 123 -5.80 4.90 16.28
CA SER A 123 -6.54 6.06 15.78
C SER A 123 -5.98 7.36 16.38
N SER A 124 -5.69 8.33 15.52
CA SER A 124 -5.26 9.68 15.92
C SER A 124 -6.43 10.63 16.22
N HIS A 125 -7.68 10.19 16.01
CA HIS A 125 -8.85 11.04 16.13
C HIS A 125 -9.17 11.33 17.61
N ARG A 126 -9.35 12.61 17.94
CA ARG A 126 -9.85 13.04 19.25
C ARG A 126 -11.31 12.63 19.41
N VAL A 127 -11.70 12.29 20.62
CA VAL A 127 -13.09 12.00 21.01
C VAL A 127 -13.66 13.27 21.64
N ASN A 128 -14.90 13.62 21.32
CA ASN A 128 -15.64 14.72 21.97
C ASN A 128 -16.72 14.18 22.92
N GLY A 129 -17.30 15.06 23.74
CA GLY A 129 -18.32 14.69 24.72
C GLY A 129 -19.50 13.95 24.10
N TYR A 130 -20.02 14.45 22.97
CA TYR A 130 -21.10 13.77 22.25
C TYR A 130 -20.72 12.35 21.79
N THR A 131 -19.50 12.12 21.32
CA THR A 131 -19.04 10.79 20.88
C THR A 131 -18.96 9.83 22.06
N MET A 132 -18.56 10.30 23.24
CA MET A 132 -18.60 9.49 24.46
C MET A 132 -20.03 9.16 24.86
N PHE A 133 -20.92 10.15 24.91
CA PHE A 133 -22.34 9.93 25.16
C PHE A 133 -22.96 8.95 24.17
N PHE A 134 -22.69 9.13 22.88
CA PHE A 134 -23.21 8.27 21.84
C PHE A 134 -22.69 6.83 21.96
N SER A 135 -21.42 6.67 22.35
CA SER A 135 -20.85 5.35 22.66
C SER A 135 -21.61 4.69 23.81
N ASP A 136 -21.81 5.40 24.92
CA ASP A 136 -22.53 4.91 26.10
C ASP A 136 -23.98 4.54 25.74
N PHE A 137 -24.67 5.42 25.00
CA PHE A 137 -26.04 5.18 24.51
C PHE A 137 -26.14 3.91 23.64
N MET A 138 -25.18 3.70 22.74
CA MET A 138 -25.16 2.52 21.88
C MET A 138 -24.82 1.24 22.66
N THR A 139 -23.97 1.33 23.70
CA THR A 139 -23.70 0.18 24.58
C THR A 139 -24.90 -0.20 25.43
N ASP A 140 -25.68 0.77 25.89
CA ASP A 140 -26.92 0.54 26.65
C ASP A 140 -27.99 -0.14 25.80
N LEU A 141 -28.12 0.26 24.53
CA LEU A 141 -29.02 -0.44 23.61
C LEU A 141 -28.58 -1.89 23.35
N LYS A 142 -27.27 -2.11 23.25
CA LYS A 142 -26.72 -3.45 23.07
C LYS A 142 -26.90 -4.32 24.31
N SER A 143 -26.76 -3.77 25.52
CA SER A 143 -26.98 -4.51 26.77
C SER A 143 -28.45 -4.91 26.96
N GLN A 144 -29.38 -4.14 26.39
CA GLN A 144 -30.80 -4.50 26.27
C GLN A 144 -31.08 -5.55 25.17
N ASN A 145 -30.05 -6.18 24.59
CA ASN A 145 -30.13 -7.14 23.48
C ASN A 145 -30.85 -6.62 22.23
N ILE A 146 -30.89 -5.30 22.03
CA ILE A 146 -31.46 -4.71 20.84
C ILE A 146 -30.44 -4.81 19.70
N THR A 147 -30.64 -5.77 18.80
CA THR A 147 -29.86 -5.88 17.57
C THR A 147 -30.40 -4.92 16.53
N LEU A 148 -29.61 -3.91 16.17
CA LEU A 148 -30.03 -2.88 15.21
C LEU A 148 -29.67 -3.27 13.78
N ASN A 149 -30.63 -3.16 12.86
CA ASN A 149 -30.36 -3.12 11.42
C ASN A 149 -29.88 -1.72 10.99
N ILE A 150 -29.28 -1.60 9.80
CA ILE A 150 -28.72 -0.35 9.23
C ILE A 150 -29.74 0.81 9.27
N GLN A 151 -31.02 0.55 8.98
CA GLN A 151 -32.07 1.57 9.01
C GLN A 151 -32.39 2.03 10.43
N GLU A 152 -32.43 1.11 11.39
CA GLU A 152 -32.71 1.40 12.80
C GLU A 152 -31.54 2.15 13.45
N CYS A 153 -30.29 1.85 13.06
CA CYS A 153 -29.12 2.61 13.48
C CYS A 153 -29.26 4.11 13.17
N ALA A 154 -29.82 4.48 12.01
CA ALA A 154 -30.02 5.88 11.65
C ALA A 154 -31.09 6.54 12.53
N SER A 155 -32.20 5.85 12.81
CA SER A 155 -33.24 6.34 13.71
C SER A 155 -32.72 6.51 15.13
N ARG A 156 -31.99 5.53 15.67
CA ARG A 156 -31.36 5.61 17.01
C ARG A 156 -30.31 6.71 17.11
N ALA A 157 -29.57 6.97 16.03
CA ALA A 157 -28.65 8.11 15.99
C ALA A 157 -29.39 9.46 16.07
N LYS A 158 -30.55 9.59 15.42
CA LYS A 158 -31.39 10.80 15.54
C LYS A 158 -31.93 10.95 16.96
N GLU A 159 -32.40 9.86 17.57
CA GLU A 159 -32.85 9.85 18.97
C GLU A 159 -31.73 10.25 19.94
N ALA A 160 -30.53 9.71 19.77
CA ALA A 160 -29.37 10.08 20.58
C ALA A 160 -29.03 11.57 20.41
N GLY A 161 -29.07 12.08 19.18
CA GLY A 161 -28.89 13.51 18.91
C GLY A 161 -29.94 14.40 19.59
N ALA A 162 -31.20 13.97 19.61
CA ALA A 162 -32.27 14.68 20.32
C ALA A 162 -32.04 14.65 21.84
N LYS A 163 -31.72 13.48 22.41
CA LYS A 163 -31.41 13.31 23.84
C LYS A 163 -30.21 14.15 24.28
N TRP A 164 -29.14 14.22 23.47
CA TRP A 164 -27.98 15.06 23.78
C TRP A 164 -28.35 16.55 23.89
N LYS A 165 -29.27 17.03 23.06
CA LYS A 165 -29.72 18.43 23.11
C LYS A 165 -30.49 18.75 24.39
N THR A 166 -31.22 17.78 24.94
CA THR A 166 -31.99 17.95 26.18
C THR A 166 -31.15 17.80 27.45
N LEU A 167 -29.93 17.25 27.36
CA LEU A 167 -29.05 17.12 28.53
C LEU A 167 -28.62 18.50 29.07
N SER A 168 -28.50 18.57 30.38
CA SER A 168 -27.97 19.74 31.08
C SER A 168 -26.49 19.94 30.78
N GLU A 169 -25.99 21.16 30.99
CA GLU A 169 -24.59 21.47 30.78
C GLU A 169 -23.67 20.71 31.74
N ALA A 170 -24.12 20.47 32.98
CA ALA A 170 -23.39 19.69 33.97
C ALA A 170 -23.17 18.23 33.52
N GLU A 171 -24.20 17.61 32.94
CA GLU A 171 -24.09 16.25 32.40
C GLU A 171 -23.16 16.22 31.18
N LYS A 172 -23.31 17.18 30.25
CA LYS A 172 -22.43 17.31 29.09
C LYS A 172 -20.96 17.46 29.50
N ASN A 173 -20.68 18.29 30.50
CA ASN A 173 -19.33 18.50 31.02
C ASN A 173 -18.68 17.21 31.54
N SER A 174 -19.46 16.31 32.17
CA SER A 174 -18.96 14.98 32.58
C SER A 174 -18.53 14.14 31.38
N PHE A 175 -19.30 14.15 30.29
CA PHE A 175 -18.90 13.47 29.06
C PHE A 175 -17.69 14.13 28.40
N GLU A 176 -17.60 15.45 28.42
CA GLU A 176 -16.46 16.20 27.87
C GLU A 176 -15.17 15.91 28.61
N GLU A 177 -15.18 15.87 29.94
CA GLU A 177 -13.99 15.53 30.72
C GLU A 177 -13.53 14.09 30.44
N ARG A 178 -14.47 13.13 30.40
CA ARG A 178 -14.16 11.74 29.99
C ARG A 178 -13.58 11.68 28.57
N ALA A 179 -14.15 12.47 27.64
CA ALA A 179 -13.68 12.54 26.27
C ALA A 179 -12.29 13.17 26.17
N ARG A 180 -11.97 14.17 26.99
CA ARG A 180 -10.65 14.80 27.10
C ARG A 180 -9.60 13.79 27.52
N VAL A 181 -9.81 13.11 28.66
CA VAL A 181 -8.89 12.09 29.19
C VAL A 181 -8.67 10.96 28.18
N LEU A 182 -9.74 10.46 27.54
CA LEU A 182 -9.61 9.40 26.54
C LEU A 182 -8.87 9.88 25.28
N SER A 183 -9.11 11.12 24.85
CA SER A 183 -8.41 11.71 23.71
C SER A 183 -6.92 11.84 23.98
N GLU A 184 -6.53 12.31 25.16
CA GLU A 184 -5.13 12.41 25.56
C GLU A 184 -4.46 11.04 25.58
N LYS A 185 -5.13 10.01 26.14
CA LYS A 185 -4.63 8.64 26.14
C LYS A 185 -4.42 8.13 24.70
N LYS A 186 -5.41 8.27 23.83
CA LYS A 186 -5.29 7.85 22.42
C LYS A 186 -4.18 8.58 21.68
N GLN A 187 -3.98 9.86 21.98
CA GLN A 187 -2.91 10.63 21.37
C GLN A 187 -1.54 10.19 21.83
N LYS A 188 -1.36 9.95 23.14
CA LYS A 188 -0.13 9.38 23.69
C LYS A 188 0.17 8.04 23.05
N GLU A 189 -0.79 7.12 23.04
CA GLU A 189 -0.66 5.80 22.40
C GLU A 189 -0.31 5.91 20.91
N HIS A 190 -0.94 6.82 20.17
CA HIS A 190 -0.65 7.04 18.76
C HIS A 190 0.77 7.57 18.53
N LEU A 191 1.21 8.54 19.33
CA LEU A 191 2.57 9.09 19.24
C LEU A 191 3.61 8.03 19.63
N ASP A 192 3.39 7.29 20.70
CA ASP A 192 4.28 6.23 21.17
C ASP A 192 4.37 5.08 20.16
N TRP A 193 3.26 4.76 19.49
CA TRP A 193 3.28 3.81 18.38
C TRP A 193 4.18 4.28 17.25
N TRP A 194 4.11 5.56 16.86
CA TRP A 194 4.96 6.11 15.79
C TRP A 194 6.44 6.21 16.17
N LYS A 195 6.78 6.37 17.45
CA LYS A 195 8.16 6.35 17.95
C LYS A 195 8.77 4.94 17.89
N ASN A 196 7.98 3.91 18.21
CA ASN A 196 8.47 2.54 18.40
C ASN A 196 8.30 1.63 17.17
N VAL A 197 7.47 2.00 16.20
CA VAL A 197 7.21 1.14 15.04
C VAL A 197 8.41 1.06 14.10
N ASP A 198 8.78 -0.16 13.68
CA ASP A 198 9.84 -0.38 12.70
C ASP A 198 9.49 0.26 11.33
N PRO A 199 10.30 1.21 10.84
CA PRO A 199 10.11 1.83 9.53
C PRO A 199 10.07 0.82 8.36
N ALA A 200 10.74 -0.34 8.47
CA ALA A 200 10.70 -1.38 7.45
C ALA A 200 9.30 -2.00 7.30
N ILE A 201 8.59 -2.22 8.41
CA ILE A 201 7.21 -2.72 8.41
C ILE A 201 6.28 -1.70 7.78
N ILE A 202 6.45 -0.40 8.08
CA ILE A 202 5.67 0.68 7.46
C ILE A 202 5.90 0.74 5.95
N LYS A 203 7.15 0.62 5.49
CA LYS A 203 7.48 0.56 4.04
C LYS A 203 6.78 -0.62 3.37
N LEU A 204 6.76 -1.78 4.02
CA LEU A 204 6.13 -2.99 3.50
C LEU A 204 4.60 -2.83 3.43
N GLU A 205 3.95 -2.29 4.46
CA GLU A 205 2.52 -1.98 4.45
C GLU A 205 2.16 -0.93 3.38
N ASN A 206 3.00 0.09 3.18
CA ASN A 206 2.79 1.08 2.13
C ASN A 206 2.90 0.47 0.72
N LYS A 207 3.81 -0.50 0.52
CA LYS A 207 3.89 -1.27 -0.72
C LYS A 207 2.63 -2.10 -0.94
N ARG A 208 2.11 -2.76 0.11
CA ARG A 208 0.84 -3.49 0.07
C ARG A 208 -0.34 -2.58 -0.32
N ARG A 209 -0.45 -1.39 0.29
CA ARG A 209 -1.48 -0.39 -0.05
C ARG A 209 -1.37 0.08 -1.50
N ALA A 210 -0.16 0.30 -2.00
CA ALA A 210 0.06 0.67 -3.40
C ALA A 210 -0.43 -0.43 -4.36
N ASN A 211 -0.11 -1.70 -4.10
CA ASN A 211 -0.59 -2.82 -4.91
C ASN A 211 -2.12 -2.95 -4.91
N LEU A 212 -2.76 -2.75 -3.74
CA LEU A 212 -4.21 -2.77 -3.64
C LEU A 212 -4.88 -1.59 -4.31
N ASN A 213 -4.25 -0.41 -4.31
CA ASN A 213 -4.81 0.79 -4.91
C ASN A 213 -5.04 0.66 -6.42
N SER A 214 -4.24 -0.15 -7.13
CA SER A 214 -4.50 -0.47 -8.53
C SER A 214 -5.84 -1.20 -8.69
N LYS A 215 -6.04 -2.27 -7.92
CA LYS A 215 -7.31 -3.05 -7.92
C LYS A 215 -8.50 -2.22 -7.46
N LEU A 216 -8.31 -1.37 -6.45
CA LEU A 216 -9.37 -0.49 -5.96
C LEU A 216 -9.77 0.52 -7.03
N ALA A 217 -8.81 1.11 -7.73
CA ALA A 217 -9.06 2.04 -8.83
C ALA A 217 -9.83 1.38 -9.98
N GLU A 218 -9.46 0.16 -10.38
CA GLU A 218 -10.19 -0.63 -11.38
C GLU A 218 -11.65 -0.89 -10.95
N SER A 219 -11.88 -1.15 -9.66
CA SER A 219 -13.23 -1.35 -9.12
C SER A 219 -14.00 -0.06 -8.78
N GLY A 220 -13.45 1.12 -9.09
CA GLY A 220 -14.06 2.42 -8.75
C GLY A 220 -14.09 2.73 -7.24
N LYS A 221 -13.36 1.97 -6.41
CA LYS A 221 -13.30 2.18 -4.95
C LYS A 221 -12.24 3.18 -4.56
N ARG A 222 -12.47 3.88 -3.44
CA ARG A 222 -11.52 4.86 -2.89
C ARG A 222 -10.18 4.22 -2.57
N LYS A 223 -9.10 4.83 -3.07
CA LYS A 223 -7.71 4.44 -2.79
C LYS A 223 -7.37 4.60 -1.30
N LEU A 224 -6.61 3.65 -0.77
CA LEU A 224 -6.01 3.70 0.56
C LEU A 224 -4.85 4.71 0.59
N LYS A 225 -4.84 5.58 1.61
CA LYS A 225 -3.74 6.53 1.84
C LYS A 225 -2.50 5.79 2.35
N LYS A 226 -1.30 6.28 2.00
CA LYS A 226 -0.04 5.78 2.58
C LYS A 226 0.06 6.19 4.05
N LEU A 227 0.67 5.33 4.86
CA LEU A 227 1.10 5.64 6.21
C LEU A 227 2.33 6.55 6.16
N VAL A 228 2.25 7.70 6.81
CA VAL A 228 3.33 8.69 6.91
C VAL A 228 3.49 9.04 8.38
N ASN A 229 4.72 8.98 8.88
CA ASN A 229 5.00 9.32 10.26
C ASN A 229 4.75 10.82 10.50
N PRO A 230 3.85 11.19 11.42
CA PRO A 230 3.54 12.59 11.71
C PRO A 230 4.65 13.29 12.52
N LEU A 231 5.55 12.54 13.16
CA LEU A 231 6.65 13.09 13.96
C LEU A 231 7.82 13.60 13.10
N ILE A 232 7.95 13.08 11.89
CA ILE A 232 9.05 13.45 10.99
C ILE A 232 8.68 14.79 10.31
N PRO A 233 9.52 15.82 10.43
CA PRO A 233 9.27 17.10 9.78
C PRO A 233 9.13 16.91 8.25
N LYS A 234 8.28 17.74 7.64
CA LYS A 234 8.14 17.73 6.18
C LYS A 234 9.41 18.29 5.55
N LYS A 235 9.78 17.77 4.39
CA LYS A 235 10.90 18.29 3.60
C LYS A 235 10.70 19.79 3.29
N PRO A 236 11.78 20.58 3.25
CA PRO A 236 11.69 21.99 2.89
C PRO A 236 11.17 22.14 1.45
N ALA A 237 10.38 23.19 1.21
CA ALA A 237 9.91 23.54 -0.12
C ALA A 237 11.10 23.88 -1.01
N THR A 238 11.11 23.40 -2.26
CA THR A 238 12.22 23.68 -3.20
C THR A 238 12.26 25.18 -3.56
N PRO A 239 13.40 25.70 -4.07
CA PRO A 239 13.52 27.12 -4.42
C PRO A 239 12.39 27.65 -5.31
N PHE A 240 11.97 26.87 -6.31
CA PHE A 240 10.84 27.23 -7.18
C PHE A 240 9.50 27.29 -6.43
N PHE A 241 9.23 26.36 -5.50
CA PHE A 241 8.02 26.44 -4.67
C PHE A 241 8.07 27.60 -3.68
N LEU A 242 9.25 27.99 -3.20
CA LEU A 242 9.41 29.21 -2.40
C LEU A 242 9.08 30.45 -3.23
N TYR A 243 9.53 30.51 -4.48
CA TYR A 243 9.15 31.57 -5.43
C TYR A 243 7.64 31.62 -5.67
N ILE A 244 7.01 30.49 -5.99
CA ILE A 244 5.54 30.42 -6.14
C ILE A 244 4.84 30.93 -4.88
N ASN A 245 5.28 30.51 -3.69
CA ASN A 245 4.69 30.97 -2.45
C ASN A 245 4.86 32.48 -2.24
N ASP A 246 5.99 33.06 -2.66
CA ASP A 246 6.25 34.50 -2.60
C ASP A 246 5.27 35.25 -3.53
N MET A 247 5.08 34.77 -4.77
CA MET A 247 4.18 35.37 -5.76
C MET A 247 2.69 35.22 -5.38
N ILE A 248 2.31 34.12 -4.72
CA ILE A 248 0.95 33.95 -4.17
C ILE A 248 0.74 34.93 -3.01
N LYS A 249 1.74 35.12 -2.14
CA LYS A 249 1.65 36.02 -0.99
C LYS A 249 1.69 37.49 -1.38
N SER A 250 2.39 37.85 -2.45
CA SER A 250 2.41 39.22 -2.99
C SER A 250 1.07 39.63 -3.62
N GLY A 251 0.13 38.68 -3.79
CA GLY A 251 -1.18 38.95 -4.39
C GLY A 251 -1.14 39.04 -5.90
N GLU A 252 -0.06 38.59 -6.55
CA GLU A 252 0.06 38.61 -8.01
C GLU A 252 -0.89 37.61 -8.69
N LYS A 253 -1.41 36.65 -7.93
CA LYS A 253 -2.42 35.73 -8.42
C LYS A 253 -3.79 36.42 -8.46
N GLU A 254 -4.27 36.70 -9.67
CA GLU A 254 -5.66 37.10 -9.90
C GLU A 254 -6.64 35.99 -9.44
N GLU A 255 -7.75 36.39 -8.81
CA GLU A 255 -8.72 35.46 -8.22
C GLU A 255 -9.44 34.60 -9.28
N SER A 256 -9.65 35.16 -10.47
CA SER A 256 -10.28 34.52 -11.63
C SER A 256 -9.42 33.44 -12.28
N VAL A 257 -8.09 33.48 -12.11
CA VAL A 257 -7.16 32.57 -12.79
C VAL A 257 -7.00 31.28 -11.99
N SER A 258 -7.08 30.16 -12.71
CA SER A 258 -6.79 28.84 -12.15
C SER A 258 -5.37 28.79 -11.60
N ILE A 259 -5.20 28.19 -10.42
CA ILE A 259 -3.88 28.01 -9.79
C ILE A 259 -2.93 27.25 -10.74
N ILE A 260 -3.47 26.32 -11.53
CA ILE A 260 -2.67 25.52 -12.46
C ILE A 260 -2.07 26.39 -13.56
N ASP A 261 -2.87 27.29 -14.13
CA ASP A 261 -2.43 28.18 -15.21
C ASP A 261 -1.45 29.24 -14.68
N PHE A 262 -1.76 29.82 -13.52
CA PHE A 262 -0.86 30.75 -12.83
C PHE A 262 0.51 30.13 -12.55
N VAL A 263 0.56 28.91 -12.00
CA VAL A 263 1.83 28.21 -11.74
C VAL A 263 2.56 27.86 -13.04
N SER A 264 1.83 27.55 -14.12
CA SER A 264 2.41 27.33 -15.45
C SER A 264 3.14 28.57 -15.97
N ASP A 265 2.56 29.75 -15.80
CA ASP A 265 3.18 31.01 -16.20
C ASP A 265 4.37 31.38 -15.31
N LEU A 266 4.27 31.16 -14.00
CA LEU A 266 5.41 31.31 -13.09
C LEU A 266 6.57 30.37 -13.43
N ALA A 267 6.30 29.17 -13.93
CA ALA A 267 7.36 28.25 -14.37
C ALA A 267 8.14 28.81 -15.57
N LYS A 268 7.45 29.45 -16.52
CA LYS A 268 8.10 30.14 -17.66
C LYS A 268 8.95 31.31 -17.17
N ARG A 269 8.40 32.14 -16.29
CA ARG A 269 9.11 33.29 -15.69
C ARG A 269 10.33 32.84 -14.90
N TRP A 270 10.20 31.80 -14.08
CA TRP A 270 11.31 31.21 -13.32
C TRP A 270 12.49 30.82 -14.22
N ASN A 271 12.25 30.27 -15.40
CA ASN A 271 13.33 29.92 -16.32
C ASN A 271 14.05 31.15 -16.88
N LEU A 272 13.35 32.27 -17.03
CA LEU A 272 13.89 33.55 -17.49
C LEU A 272 14.59 34.36 -16.39
N LEU A 273 14.33 34.07 -15.11
CA LEU A 273 15.01 34.74 -14.00
C LEU A 273 16.51 34.51 -14.02
N SER A 274 17.25 35.54 -13.63
CA SER A 274 18.71 35.50 -13.47
C SER A 274 19.12 34.58 -12.31
N GLU A 275 20.37 34.13 -12.32
CA GLU A 275 20.91 33.32 -11.21
C GLU A 275 20.92 34.11 -9.90
N PHE A 276 21.07 35.43 -9.96
CA PHE A 276 21.04 36.31 -8.80
C PHE A 276 19.66 36.31 -8.11
N GLU A 277 18.58 36.44 -8.87
CA GLU A 277 17.21 36.40 -8.35
C GLU A 277 16.85 35.01 -7.81
N LYS A 278 17.35 33.95 -8.47
CA LYS A 278 17.22 32.57 -8.02
C LYS A 278 17.99 32.32 -6.72
N SER A 279 19.16 32.95 -6.54
CA SER A 279 20.03 32.77 -5.37
C SER A 279 19.29 33.01 -4.07
N LYS A 280 18.45 34.07 -4.00
CA LYS A 280 17.59 34.37 -2.84
C LYS A 280 16.82 33.12 -2.37
N TYR A 281 16.16 32.43 -3.30
CA TYR A 281 15.35 31.24 -2.97
C TYR A 281 16.19 30.00 -2.70
N VAL A 282 17.35 29.88 -3.34
CA VAL A 282 18.33 28.81 -3.07
C VAL A 282 18.86 28.91 -1.65
N ASP A 283 19.18 30.11 -1.17
CA ASP A 283 19.73 30.32 0.16
C ASP A 283 18.65 30.13 1.24
N LEU A 284 17.41 30.57 1.00
CA LEU A 284 16.26 30.25 1.86
C LEU A 284 16.02 28.74 1.95
N TYR A 285 16.13 28.01 0.84
CA TYR A 285 16.02 26.55 0.84
C TYR A 285 17.12 25.90 1.66
N LYS A 286 18.38 26.34 1.52
CA LYS A 286 19.51 25.83 2.31
C LYS A 286 19.29 26.08 3.80
N ALA A 287 18.88 27.29 4.18
CA ALA A 287 18.58 27.65 5.56
C ALA A 287 17.46 26.76 6.15
N LYS A 288 16.33 26.64 5.44
CA LYS A 288 15.21 25.77 5.89
C LYS A 288 15.60 24.29 5.96
N LYS A 289 16.43 23.83 5.03
CA LYS A 289 16.98 22.47 5.06
C LYS A 289 17.87 22.25 6.28
N ALA A 290 18.71 23.22 6.63
CA ALA A 290 19.55 23.17 7.82
C ALA A 290 18.72 23.21 9.12
N GLU A 291 17.70 24.07 9.20
CA GLU A 291 16.75 24.10 10.33
C GLU A 291 16.09 22.74 10.56
N ILE A 292 15.62 22.09 9.48
CA ILE A 292 14.99 20.78 9.58
C ILE A 292 16.00 19.71 10.00
N ALA A 293 17.22 19.73 9.45
CA ALA A 293 18.28 18.78 9.82
C ALA A 293 18.72 18.93 11.29
N ASN A 294 18.67 20.14 11.85
CA ASN A 294 18.95 20.39 13.27
C ASN A 294 17.78 20.03 14.21
N SER A 295 16.58 19.81 13.66
CA SER A 295 15.38 19.41 14.42
C SER A 295 15.18 17.89 14.54
N GLU A 296 16.01 17.11 13.84
CA GLU A 296 16.06 15.64 13.87
C GLU A 296 17.04 15.14 14.95
#